data_AF-A0A2M7TYW9-F1
#
_entry.id   AF-A0A2M7TYW9-F1
#
_cell.length_a   1.000
_cell.length_b   1.000
_cell.length_c   1.000
_cell.angle_alpha   90.00
_cell.angle_beta   90.00
_cell.angle_gamma   90.00
#
_symmetry.space_group_name_H-M   'P 1'
#
loop_
_entity.id
_entity.type
_entity.pdbx_description
1 polymer ?
#
loop_
_entity_poly.entity_id
_entity_poly.type
_entity_poly.pdbx_seq_one_letter_code
_entity_poly.pdbx_strand_id
1 'polypeptide(L)'
;GTGASLRSVFGLKADLAGKTGTSHNYSDAWFIVYTPDLIIGVWFGANDPAIRFSNSLGSGANLALPVAGMVLNAIEQSPTSKSAYLPPFLIDKKKYIDAMDCAPSREPVMRDYLKDAITEPRATGKKFTRWFRKLFKRTPPE
;
A
#
# COMPACT_ATOMS: atom_id res chain seq x y z
N GLY A 1 7.26 7.55 -9.55
CA GLY A 1 5.85 7.34 -9.15
C GLY A 1 4.97 8.44 -9.71
N THR A 2 3.67 8.39 -9.48
CA THR A 2 2.69 9.36 -10.02
C THR A 2 2.90 10.80 -9.54
N GLY A 3 3.60 11.00 -8.42
CA GLY A 3 3.99 12.32 -7.91
C GLY A 3 5.27 12.91 -8.52
N ALA A 4 5.86 12.28 -9.54
CA ALA A 4 7.20 12.65 -10.03
C ALA A 4 7.31 14.09 -10.59
N SER A 5 6.20 14.66 -11.06
CA SER A 5 6.17 16.03 -11.60
C SER A 5 6.55 17.10 -10.57
N LEU A 6 6.38 16.86 -9.27
CA LEU A 6 6.93 17.73 -8.22
C LEU A 6 8.43 17.98 -8.39
N ARG A 7 9.18 16.96 -8.86
CA ARG A 7 10.61 17.09 -9.14
C ARG A 7 10.88 17.53 -10.58
N SER A 8 10.29 16.84 -11.56
CA SER A 8 10.65 17.04 -12.97
C SER A 8 10.08 18.32 -13.59
N VAL A 9 8.95 18.82 -13.10
CA VAL A 9 8.28 20.02 -13.63
C VAL A 9 8.48 21.21 -12.70
N PHE A 10 8.24 21.03 -11.39
CA PHE A 10 8.35 22.12 -10.42
C PHE A 10 9.75 22.30 -9.82
N GLY A 11 10.70 21.42 -10.14
CA GLY A 11 12.10 21.57 -9.74
C GLY A 11 12.34 21.58 -8.22
N LEU A 12 11.39 21.07 -7.42
CA LEU A 12 11.48 21.10 -5.97
C LEU A 12 12.69 20.29 -5.52
N LYS A 13 13.43 20.78 -4.52
CA LYS A 13 14.61 20.10 -3.96
C LYS A 13 14.43 19.70 -2.49
N ALA A 14 13.51 20.35 -1.77
CA ALA A 14 13.16 20.01 -0.40
C ALA A 14 12.75 18.55 -0.23
N ASP A 15 12.89 17.96 0.96
CA ASP A 15 12.37 16.63 1.22
C ASP A 15 10.85 16.66 1.34
N LEU A 16 10.17 15.83 0.54
CA LEU A 16 8.71 15.83 0.41
C LEU A 16 8.24 14.38 0.30
N ALA A 17 7.12 14.07 0.94
CA ALA A 17 6.40 12.82 0.74
C ALA A 17 4.97 13.15 0.31
N GLY A 18 4.51 12.51 -0.77
CA GLY A 18 3.17 12.80 -1.27
C GLY A 18 2.59 11.69 -2.12
N LYS A 19 1.26 11.72 -2.23
CA LYS A 19 0.48 10.70 -2.94
C LYS A 19 -0.64 11.32 -3.74
N THR A 20 -0.74 10.90 -5.00
CA THR A 20 -1.90 11.19 -5.85
C THR A 20 -3.04 10.23 -5.53
N GLY A 21 -4.26 10.77 -5.48
CA GLY A 21 -5.52 10.05 -5.43
C GLY A 21 -6.36 10.38 -6.65
N THR A 22 -7.06 9.41 -7.19
CA THR A 22 -7.97 9.60 -8.34
C THR A 22 -9.13 8.64 -8.18
N SER A 23 -10.33 9.19 -8.06
CA SER A 23 -11.56 8.41 -7.98
C SER A 23 -11.89 7.79 -9.34
N HIS A 24 -12.76 6.79 -9.33
CA HIS A 24 -13.21 6.14 -10.55
C HIS A 24 -13.85 7.14 -11.53
N ASN A 25 -13.70 6.90 -12.83
CA ASN A 25 -14.21 7.76 -13.91
C ASN A 25 -13.76 9.23 -13.84
N TYR A 26 -12.67 9.54 -13.13
CA TYR A 26 -12.14 10.90 -12.97
C TYR A 26 -13.17 11.88 -12.38
N SER A 27 -13.98 11.39 -11.44
CA SER A 27 -14.93 12.20 -10.66
C SER A 27 -14.21 13.14 -9.70
N ASP A 28 -13.17 12.61 -9.04
CA ASP A 28 -12.32 13.39 -8.14
C ASP A 28 -10.83 13.16 -8.38
N ALA A 29 -10.09 14.23 -8.15
CA ALA A 29 -8.65 14.28 -8.17
C ALA A 29 -8.15 14.86 -6.84
N TRP A 30 -7.28 14.12 -6.16
CA TRP A 30 -6.72 14.53 -4.87
C TRP A 30 -5.20 14.45 -4.91
N PHE A 31 -4.55 15.34 -4.18
CA PHE A 31 -3.14 15.22 -3.90
C PHE A 31 -2.87 15.66 -2.48
N ILE A 32 -2.20 14.80 -1.72
CA ILE A 32 -1.73 15.12 -0.38
C ILE A 32 -0.22 15.04 -0.41
N VAL A 33 0.44 16.08 0.08
CA VAL A 33 1.89 16.16 0.25
C VAL A 33 2.19 16.73 1.61
N TYR A 34 3.26 16.23 2.23
CA TYR A 34 3.70 16.70 3.51
C TYR A 34 5.22 16.80 3.61
N THR A 35 5.64 17.70 4.49
CA THR A 35 6.97 17.82 5.11
C THR A 35 6.79 17.58 6.62
N PRO A 36 7.85 17.64 7.44
CA PRO A 36 7.70 17.52 8.89
C PRO A 36 6.73 18.53 9.50
N ASP A 37 6.72 19.77 8.98
CA ASP A 37 6.00 20.91 9.60
C ASP A 37 4.86 21.47 8.73
N LEU A 38 4.62 20.92 7.54
CA LEU A 38 3.57 21.37 6.63
C LEU A 38 2.87 20.19 5.96
N ILE A 39 1.53 20.23 5.94
CA ILE A 39 0.70 19.33 5.14
C ILE A 39 -0.13 20.17 4.17
N ILE A 40 -0.12 19.80 2.90
CA ILE A 40 -0.95 20.39 1.86
C ILE A 40 -1.85 19.30 1.29
N GLY A 41 -3.16 19.51 1.39
CA GLY A 41 -4.18 18.70 0.72
C GLY A 41 -4.87 19.55 -0.35
N VAL A 42 -4.92 19.03 -1.57
CA VAL A 42 -5.66 19.65 -2.68
C VAL A 42 -6.67 18.64 -3.20
N TRP A 43 -7.90 19.11 -3.39
CA TRP A 43 -8.96 18.37 -4.04
C TRP A 43 -9.53 19.17 -5.21
N PHE A 44 -9.82 18.45 -6.28
CA PHE A 44 -10.65 18.89 -7.38
C PHE A 44 -11.75 17.87 -7.62
N GLY A 45 -12.98 18.36 -7.70
CA GLY A 45 -14.16 17.57 -8.00
C GLY A 45 -15.40 18.47 -7.97
N ALA A 46 -16.55 17.86 -8.17
CA ALA A 46 -17.85 18.51 -8.06
C ALA A 46 -18.64 17.88 -6.91
N ASN A 47 -19.65 18.59 -6.42
CA ASN A 47 -20.55 18.04 -5.40
C ASN A 47 -21.34 16.82 -5.91
N ASP A 48 -21.62 16.77 -7.21
CA ASP A 48 -22.25 15.63 -7.88
C ASP A 48 -21.21 14.84 -8.70
N PRO A 49 -20.96 13.54 -8.39
CA PRO A 49 -20.00 12.70 -9.12
C PRO A 49 -20.34 12.49 -10.60
N ALA A 50 -21.58 12.77 -11.03
CA ALA A 50 -21.95 12.74 -12.44
C ALA A 50 -21.23 13.84 -13.24
N ILE A 51 -20.90 14.96 -12.59
CA ILE A 51 -20.06 16.02 -13.13
C ILE A 51 -18.61 15.60 -12.96
N ARG A 52 -18.01 15.08 -14.03
CA ARG A 52 -16.67 14.49 -14.00
C ARG A 52 -15.88 14.83 -15.24
N PHE A 53 -14.57 14.64 -15.15
CA PHE A 53 -13.68 14.79 -16.30
C PHE A 53 -13.85 13.61 -17.25
N SER A 54 -13.71 13.87 -18.55
CA SER A 54 -13.95 12.88 -19.59
C SER A 54 -12.79 11.89 -19.75
N ASN A 55 -11.58 12.24 -19.30
CA ASN A 55 -10.36 11.47 -19.54
C ASN A 55 -9.33 11.61 -18.41
N SER A 56 -8.14 11.02 -18.62
CA SER A 56 -7.03 10.99 -17.66
C SER A 56 -6.46 12.35 -17.27
N LEU A 57 -6.82 13.43 -17.97
CA LEU A 57 -6.52 14.79 -17.52
C LEU A 57 -7.21 15.11 -16.19
N GLY A 58 -8.31 14.41 -15.87
CA GLY A 58 -8.97 14.48 -14.56
C GLY A 58 -8.29 13.71 -13.43
N SER A 59 -7.03 13.30 -13.59
CA SER A 59 -6.31 12.59 -12.53
C SER A 59 -5.72 13.53 -11.48
N GLY A 60 -5.47 13.01 -10.28
CA GLY A 60 -4.79 13.71 -9.19
C GLY A 60 -3.40 14.23 -9.57
N ALA A 61 -2.70 13.54 -10.47
CA ALA A 61 -1.40 13.97 -10.97
C ALA A 61 -1.48 15.19 -11.91
N ASN A 62 -2.61 15.36 -12.60
CA ASN A 62 -2.82 16.40 -13.61
C ASN A 62 -3.59 17.61 -13.09
N LEU A 63 -4.45 17.46 -12.08
CA LEU A 63 -5.24 18.56 -11.51
C LEU A 63 -4.74 19.02 -10.14
N ALA A 64 -4.75 18.11 -9.16
CA ALA A 64 -4.50 18.46 -7.76
C ALA A 64 -3.01 18.69 -7.47
N LEU A 65 -2.14 17.85 -8.00
CA LEU A 65 -0.70 17.94 -7.77
C LEU A 65 -0.10 19.28 -8.23
N PRO A 66 -0.39 19.81 -9.44
CA PRO A 66 0.19 21.07 -9.89
C PRO A 66 -0.03 22.24 -8.93
N VAL A 67 -1.20 22.33 -8.30
CA VAL A 67 -1.49 23.40 -7.32
C VAL A 67 -0.55 23.29 -6.11
N ALA A 68 -0.43 22.09 -5.54
CA ALA A 68 0.51 21.86 -4.43
C ALA A 68 1.96 22.12 -4.86
N GLY A 69 2.32 21.74 -6.10
CA GLY A 69 3.64 21.99 -6.67
C GLY A 69 3.98 23.48 -6.78
N MET A 70 3.02 24.31 -7.23
CA MET A 70 3.18 25.77 -7.29
C MET A 70 3.36 26.38 -5.90
N VAL A 71 2.54 25.97 -4.92
CA VAL A 71 2.63 26.46 -3.54
C VAL A 71 3.98 26.10 -2.91
N LEU A 72 4.40 24.83 -3.02
CA LEU A 72 5.68 24.39 -2.50
C LEU A 72 6.85 25.09 -3.19
N ASN A 73 6.75 25.33 -4.50
CA ASN A 73 7.81 26.02 -5.24
C ASN A 73 7.95 27.47 -4.76
N ALA A 74 6.83 28.16 -4.53
CA ALA A 74 6.83 29.50 -3.96
C ALA A 74 7.42 29.54 -2.54
N ILE A 75 7.09 28.55 -1.70
CA ILE A 75 7.67 28.40 -0.35
C ILE A 75 9.18 28.18 -0.45
N GLU A 76 9.64 27.31 -1.35
CA GLU A 76 11.05 26.94 -1.49
C GLU A 76 11.93 28.08 -2.02
N GLN A 77 11.36 29.00 -2.82
CA GLN A 77 12.06 30.19 -3.30
C GLN A 77 12.29 31.26 -2.21
N SER A 78 11.49 31.26 -1.13
CA SER A 78 11.61 32.21 -0.02
C SER A 78 12.45 31.63 1.11
N PRO A 79 13.63 32.21 1.47
CA PRO A 79 14.48 31.66 2.54
C PRO A 79 13.76 31.52 3.88
N THR A 80 12.96 32.51 4.25
CA THR A 80 12.19 32.53 5.50
C THR A 80 11.15 31.41 5.53
N SER A 81 10.37 31.27 4.45
CA SER A 81 9.31 30.25 4.37
C SER A 81 9.91 28.85 4.26
N LYS A 82 10.98 28.69 3.49
CA LYS A 82 11.71 27.42 3.35
C LYS A 82 12.21 26.92 4.70
N SER A 83 12.85 27.77 5.50
CA SER A 83 13.35 27.38 6.82
C SER A 83 12.22 27.03 7.80
N ALA A 84 11.05 27.65 7.65
CA ALA A 84 9.92 27.43 8.55
C ALA A 84 9.10 26.17 8.20
N TYR A 85 8.95 25.85 6.91
CA TYR A 85 7.98 24.85 6.46
C TYR A 85 8.59 23.65 5.72
N LEU A 86 9.83 23.74 5.25
CA LEU A 86 10.49 22.69 4.47
C LEU A 86 11.77 22.14 5.15
N PRO A 87 11.76 21.82 6.46
CA PRO A 87 12.89 21.13 7.06
C PRO A 87 13.02 19.70 6.49
N PRO A 88 14.23 19.12 6.47
CA PRO A 88 14.43 17.74 6.04
C PRO A 88 13.79 16.76 7.03
N PHE A 89 13.43 15.56 6.57
CA PHE A 89 12.96 14.52 7.47
C PHE A 89 14.11 13.98 8.32
N LEU A 90 13.94 13.99 9.64
CA LEU A 90 14.90 13.42 10.59
C LEU A 90 14.71 11.89 10.69
N ILE A 91 15.13 11.17 9.65
CA ILE A 91 15.03 9.71 9.57
C ILE A 91 16.39 9.08 9.87
N ASP A 92 16.47 8.34 10.98
CA ASP A 92 17.60 7.45 11.26
C ASP A 92 17.51 6.21 10.36
N LYS A 93 18.12 6.29 9.17
CA LYS A 93 18.08 5.23 8.16
C LYS A 93 18.51 3.87 8.73
N LYS A 94 19.51 3.83 9.60
CA LYS A 94 20.02 2.55 10.15
C LYS A 94 18.95 1.89 11.02
N LYS A 95 18.31 2.67 11.88
CA LYS A 95 17.23 2.17 12.75
C LYS A 95 16.03 1.62 11.98
N TYR A 96 15.64 2.26 10.88
CA TYR A 96 14.41 1.89 10.16
C TYR A 96 14.62 0.82 9.09
N ILE A 97 15.79 0.74 8.44
CA ILE A 97 16.06 -0.28 7.43
C ILE A 97 16.04 -1.67 8.08
N ASP A 98 16.71 -1.84 9.22
CA ASP A 98 16.75 -3.12 9.94
C ASP A 98 15.36 -3.56 10.41
N ALA A 99 14.46 -2.61 10.68
CA ALA A 99 13.08 -2.89 11.10
C ALA A 99 12.13 -3.22 9.94
N MET A 100 12.45 -2.78 8.70
CA MET A 100 11.66 -3.04 7.50
C MET A 100 12.14 -4.26 6.70
N ASP A 101 13.26 -4.86 7.10
CA ASP A 101 13.81 -6.05 6.46
C ASP A 101 13.01 -7.30 6.87
N CYS A 102 11.84 -7.46 6.25
CA CYS A 102 11.02 -8.65 6.39
C CYS A 102 11.67 -9.81 5.62
N ALA A 103 11.86 -10.95 6.28
CA ALA A 103 12.22 -12.18 5.57
C ALA A 103 11.17 -12.46 4.48
N PRO A 104 11.58 -12.80 3.25
CA PRO A 104 10.64 -13.01 2.16
C PRO A 104 9.73 -14.20 2.50
N SER A 105 8.46 -13.93 2.78
CA SER A 105 7.44 -14.96 2.97
C SER A 105 6.83 -15.32 1.63
N ARG A 106 6.89 -16.60 1.26
CA ARG A 106 6.16 -17.13 0.10
C ARG A 106 4.84 -17.71 0.58
N GLU A 107 3.72 -17.32 -0.03
CA GLU A 107 2.46 -18.02 0.23
C GLU A 107 2.60 -19.49 -0.20
N PRO A 108 2.18 -20.46 0.64
CA PRO A 108 2.24 -21.86 0.28
C PRO A 108 1.37 -22.11 -0.95
N VAL A 109 1.95 -22.77 -1.95
CA VAL A 109 1.18 -23.19 -3.14
C VAL A 109 0.48 -24.52 -2.86
N MET A 110 -0.48 -24.93 -3.69
CA MET A 110 -1.18 -26.21 -3.54
C MET A 110 -0.23 -27.41 -3.34
N ARG A 111 0.97 -27.36 -3.95
CA ARG A 111 2.01 -28.38 -3.76
C ARG A 111 2.53 -28.45 -2.33
N ASP A 112 2.64 -27.33 -1.64
CA ASP A 112 3.11 -27.27 -0.26
C ASP A 112 2.03 -27.80 0.68
N TYR A 113 0.76 -27.43 0.46
CA TYR A 113 -0.37 -28.05 1.17
C TYR A 113 -0.46 -29.57 0.95
N LEU A 114 -0.22 -30.04 -0.28
CA LEU A 114 -0.20 -31.47 -0.59
C LEU A 114 0.98 -32.18 0.07
N LYS A 115 2.17 -31.56 0.09
CA LYS A 115 3.32 -32.09 0.83
C LYS A 115 2.99 -32.18 2.31
N ASP A 116 2.43 -31.14 2.92
CA ASP A 116 2.08 -31.16 4.34
C ASP A 116 1.04 -32.24 4.65
N ALA A 117 0.04 -32.41 3.79
CA ALA A 117 -0.96 -33.48 3.93
C ALA A 117 -0.39 -34.90 3.77
N ILE A 118 0.67 -35.08 2.99
CA ILE A 118 1.37 -36.36 2.80
C ILE A 118 2.38 -36.61 3.92
N THR A 119 3.06 -35.56 4.40
CA THR A 119 4.16 -35.65 5.37
C THR A 119 3.66 -35.64 6.82
N GLU A 120 2.49 -35.05 7.08
CA GLU A 120 1.73 -35.21 8.32
C GLU A 120 0.53 -36.16 8.13
N PRO A 121 0.74 -37.48 8.03
CA PRO A 121 -0.36 -38.40 8.24
C PRO A 121 -0.80 -38.22 9.70
N ARG A 122 -1.89 -37.48 9.93
CA ARG A 122 -2.55 -37.30 11.22
C ARG A 122 -2.40 -38.57 12.04
N ALA A 123 -1.63 -38.50 13.12
CA ALA A 123 -1.45 -39.55 14.10
C ALA A 123 -2.80 -39.92 14.74
N THR A 124 -3.60 -40.71 14.02
CA THR A 124 -4.89 -41.26 14.45
C THR A 124 -4.84 -42.78 14.39
N GLY A 125 -3.67 -43.34 14.73
CA GLY A 125 -3.38 -44.77 14.84
C GLY A 125 -4.08 -45.52 15.98
N LYS A 126 -5.24 -45.06 16.48
CA LYS A 126 -6.01 -45.79 17.52
C LYS A 126 -7.50 -46.00 17.24
N LYS A 127 -8.15 -45.14 16.43
CA LYS A 127 -9.59 -45.30 16.15
C LYS A 127 -9.87 -46.21 14.94
N PHE A 128 -9.05 -46.12 13.88
CA PHE A 128 -9.24 -46.90 12.66
C PHE A 128 -9.10 -48.42 12.90
N THR A 129 -8.07 -48.82 13.65
CA THR A 129 -7.82 -50.22 14.01
C THR A 129 -8.92 -50.83 14.88
N ARG A 130 -9.57 -50.04 15.75
CA ARG A 130 -10.69 -50.51 16.58
C ARG A 130 -11.97 -50.69 15.76
N TRP A 131 -12.25 -49.80 14.80
CA TRP A 131 -13.40 -49.94 13.89
C TRP A 131 -13.23 -51.15 12.95
N PHE A 132 -12.06 -51.30 12.31
CA PHE A 132 -11.76 -52.46 11.44
C PHE A 132 -11.85 -53.79 12.19
N ARG A 133 -11.33 -53.86 13.42
CA ARG A 133 -11.40 -55.09 14.23
C ARG A 133 -12.83 -55.44 14.67
N LYS A 134 -13.73 -54.44 14.77
CA LYS A 134 -15.14 -54.65 15.09
C LYS A 134 -15.94 -55.15 13.88
N LEU A 135 -15.52 -54.81 12.66
CA LEU A 135 -16.18 -55.23 11.43
C LEU A 135 -15.95 -56.71 11.08
N PHE A 136 -14.77 -57.26 11.40
CA PHE A 136 -14.35 -58.62 11.01
C PHE A 136 -14.36 -59.66 12.14
N LYS A 137 -15.02 -59.38 13.28
CA LYS A 137 -15.25 -60.35 14.37
C LYS A 137 -16.73 -60.75 14.50
N ARG A 138 -17.44 -60.92 13.39
CA ARG A 138 -18.67 -61.72 13.39
C ARG A 138 -18.27 -63.18 13.17
N THR A 139 -18.20 -63.96 14.24
CA THR A 139 -18.16 -65.42 14.16
C THR A 139 -19.48 -65.92 13.53
N PRO A 140 -19.45 -66.93 12.66
CA PRO A 140 -20.67 -67.55 12.15
C PRO A 140 -21.41 -68.28 13.30
N PRO A 141 -22.75 -68.35 13.28
CA PRO A 141 -23.49 -69.16 14.23
C PRO A 141 -23.27 -70.65 13.96
N GLU A 142 -23.33 -71.45 15.04
CA GLU A 142 -23.29 -72.92 15.07
C GLU A 142 -24.39 -73.57 14.21
#